data_AF-A0A6F9DZ10-F1
#
_entry.id   AF-A0A6F9DZ10-F1
#
_cell.length_a   1.000
_cell.length_b   1.000
_cell.length_c   1.000
_cell.angle_alpha   90.00
_cell.angle_beta   90.00
_cell.angle_gamma   90.00
#
_symmetry.space_group_name_H-M   'P 1'
#
loop_
_entity.id
_entity.type
_entity.pdbx_description
1 polymer ?
#
loop_
_entity_poly.entity_id
_entity_poly.type
_entity_poly.pdbx_seq_one_letter_code
_entity_poly.pdbx_strand_id
1 'polypeptide(L)'
;MKQPVIGILYHADPPTSGEPKNEDHTHELYLIEWDGRPPHVHDFAGITSFDAGHRHRYAGTTGPAPSGVPHTHDYYTVTTLNQGHTHVLQGRTGPAVPLPGGGHYHLFAGVSTVNGRPPHTHHYRGRTGHAHP
;
A
#
# COMPACT_ATOMS: atom_id res chain seq x y z
N MET A 1 9.78 -11.21 -15.27
CA MET A 1 9.20 -10.82 -16.57
C MET A 1 8.38 -9.56 -16.31
N LYS A 2 8.60 -8.45 -17.02
CA LYS A 2 7.73 -7.27 -16.88
C LYS A 2 6.47 -7.55 -17.70
N GLN A 3 5.32 -7.48 -17.05
CA GLN A 3 4.03 -7.61 -17.71
C GLN A 3 3.44 -6.20 -17.78
N PRO A 4 3.28 -5.64 -18.98
CA PRO A 4 2.67 -4.34 -19.12
C PRO A 4 1.21 -4.44 -18.63
N VAL A 5 0.82 -3.54 -17.74
CA VAL A 5 -0.59 -3.26 -17.47
C VAL A 5 -0.88 -1.96 -18.19
N ILE A 6 -1.63 -2.05 -19.27
CA ILE A 6 -2.04 -0.89 -20.06
C ILE A 6 -3.50 -0.64 -19.72
N GLY A 7 -3.78 0.55 -19.20
CA GLY A 7 -5.13 1.02 -18.93
C GLY A 7 -5.35 2.40 -19.52
N ILE A 8 -6.59 2.68 -19.89
CA ILE A 8 -7.03 4.02 -20.25
C ILE A 8 -7.99 4.50 -19.17
N LEU A 9 -7.70 5.66 -18.60
CA LEU A 9 -8.55 6.35 -17.64
C LEU A 9 -9.28 7.47 -18.38
N TYR A 10 -10.61 7.40 -18.39
CA TYR A 10 -11.43 8.50 -18.88
C TYR A 10 -11.89 9.34 -17.69
N HIS A 11 -11.78 10.65 -17.84
CA HIS A 11 -12.38 11.64 -16.95
C HIS A 11 -13.26 12.53 -17.80
N ALA A 12 -14.57 12.51 -17.53
CA ALA A 12 -15.49 13.47 -18.09
C ALA A 12 -15.72 14.55 -17.04
N ASP A 13 -15.34 15.80 -17.36
CA ASP A 13 -15.76 16.94 -16.56
C ASP A 13 -17.30 17.00 -16.56
N PRO A 14 -17.95 17.23 -15.41
CA PRO A 14 -19.38 17.49 -15.40
C PRO A 14 -19.67 18.74 -16.26
N PRO A 15 -20.83 18.78 -16.95
CA PRO A 15 -21.19 19.94 -17.75
C PRO A 15 -21.14 21.21 -16.90
N THR A 16 -20.54 22.27 -17.45
CA THR A 16 -20.39 23.58 -16.81
C THR A 16 -21.73 24.30 -16.70
N SER A 17 -22.70 23.74 -15.97
CA SER A 17 -23.80 24.48 -15.39
C SER A 17 -23.39 24.82 -13.96
N GLY A 18 -23.34 26.10 -13.62
CA GLY A 18 -22.78 26.64 -12.37
C GLY A 18 -23.48 26.24 -11.06
N GLU A 19 -23.72 24.95 -10.87
CA GLU A 19 -24.14 24.34 -9.60
C GLU A 19 -22.90 23.91 -8.79
N PRO A 20 -22.97 23.95 -7.45
CA PRO A 20 -21.82 23.74 -6.59
C PRO A 20 -21.23 22.33 -6.74
N LYS A 21 -19.88 22.27 -6.76
CA LYS A 21 -19.10 21.05 -6.93
C LYS A 21 -19.42 20.05 -5.82
N ASN A 22 -20.16 19.00 -6.15
CA ASN A 22 -20.05 17.76 -5.41
C ASN A 22 -18.78 17.06 -5.94
N GLU A 23 -17.75 16.95 -5.11
CA GLU A 23 -16.41 16.49 -5.52
C GLU A 23 -16.36 14.98 -5.80
N ASP A 24 -17.42 14.26 -5.42
CA ASP A 24 -17.59 12.84 -5.67
C ASP A 24 -18.02 12.60 -7.13
N HIS A 25 -17.07 12.15 -7.94
CA HIS A 25 -17.33 11.67 -9.29
C HIS A 25 -16.58 10.35 -9.52
N THR A 26 -17.00 9.61 -10.54
CA THR A 26 -16.44 8.30 -10.86
C THR A 26 -15.57 8.37 -12.11
N HIS A 27 -14.57 7.50 -12.16
CA HIS A 27 -13.77 7.28 -13.34
C HIS A 27 -14.01 5.87 -13.87
N GLU A 28 -14.10 5.75 -15.20
CA GLU A 28 -14.08 4.46 -15.86
C GLU A 28 -12.63 4.09 -16.19
N LEU A 29 -12.17 2.98 -15.61
CA LEU A 29 -10.87 2.39 -15.89
C LEU A 29 -11.05 1.11 -16.70
N TYR A 30 -10.51 1.10 -17.92
CA TYR A 30 -10.50 -0.08 -18.79
C TYR A 30 -9.12 -0.72 -18.76
N LEU A 31 -9.02 -1.96 -18.26
CA LEU A 31 -7.80 -2.77 -18.28
C LEU A 31 -7.72 -3.53 -19.60
N ILE A 32 -6.67 -3.27 -20.38
CA ILE A 32 -6.53 -3.78 -21.75
C ILE A 32 -5.68 -5.05 -21.80
N GLU A 33 -4.75 -5.22 -20.83
CA GLU A 33 -3.94 -6.44 -20.70
C GLU A 33 -3.82 -6.89 -19.24
N TRP A 34 -4.09 -8.18 -19.00
CA TRP A 34 -3.92 -8.90 -17.74
C TRP A 34 -3.40 -10.30 -18.07
N ASP A 35 -2.32 -10.77 -17.43
CA ASP A 35 -1.68 -12.05 -17.73
C ASP A 35 -2.43 -13.27 -17.16
N GLY A 36 -3.62 -13.05 -16.59
CA GLY A 36 -4.49 -14.10 -16.07
C GLY A 36 -4.06 -14.68 -14.73
N ARG A 37 -2.93 -14.23 -14.14
CA ARG A 37 -2.44 -14.75 -12.87
C ARG A 37 -2.89 -13.87 -11.72
N PRO A 38 -3.54 -14.44 -10.68
CA PRO A 38 -3.72 -13.73 -9.44
C PRO A 38 -2.36 -13.21 -8.94
N PRO A 39 -2.23 -11.91 -8.67
CA PRO A 39 -0.99 -11.37 -8.17
C PRO A 39 -0.74 -11.95 -6.79
N HIS A 40 0.39 -12.66 -6.62
CA HIS A 40 0.83 -13.08 -5.30
C HIS A 40 1.14 -11.83 -4.48
N VAL A 41 0.32 -11.58 -3.45
CA VAL A 41 0.39 -10.40 -2.58
C VAL A 41 0.09 -10.80 -1.15
N HIS A 42 0.46 -9.93 -0.21
CA HIS A 42 0.14 -10.10 1.20
C HIS A 42 -0.45 -8.82 1.80
N ASP A 43 -1.47 -8.97 2.63
CA ASP A 43 -1.93 -7.88 3.48
C ASP A 43 -0.96 -7.63 4.63
N PHE A 44 -0.92 -6.40 5.12
CA PHE A 44 -0.17 -6.03 6.30
C PHE A 44 -0.88 -4.90 7.04
N ALA A 45 -0.70 -4.87 8.36
CA ALA A 45 -1.21 -3.80 9.20
C ALA A 45 -0.33 -3.66 10.45
N GLY A 46 -0.44 -2.51 11.12
CA GLY A 46 0.29 -2.27 12.34
C GLY A 46 0.08 -0.88 12.92
N ILE A 47 0.95 -0.56 13.88
CA ILE A 47 0.96 0.70 14.61
C ILE A 47 2.42 1.17 14.65
N THR A 48 2.65 2.45 14.39
CA THR A 48 3.98 3.05 14.45
C THR A 48 4.47 3.20 15.90
N SER A 49 5.75 3.50 16.09
CA SER A 49 6.28 3.93 17.39
C SER A 49 5.57 5.18 17.92
N PHE A 50 5.71 5.42 19.23
CA PHE A 50 5.18 6.60 19.87
C PHE A 50 6.23 7.71 19.85
N ASP A 51 6.05 8.71 19.00
CA ASP A 51 6.98 9.82 18.79
C ASP A 51 6.17 11.12 18.72
N ALA A 52 6.78 12.23 19.12
CA ALA A 52 6.11 13.54 19.15
C ALA A 52 4.71 13.52 19.82
N GLY A 53 4.52 12.68 20.84
CA GLY A 53 3.29 12.58 21.61
C GLY A 53 2.15 11.77 20.99
N HIS A 54 2.37 11.06 19.87
CA HIS A 54 1.36 10.18 19.29
C HIS A 54 1.95 9.04 18.45
N ARG A 55 1.07 8.26 17.83
CA ARG A 55 1.34 7.10 16.98
C ARG A 55 0.27 7.06 15.90
N HIS A 56 0.55 6.41 14.78
CA HIS A 56 -0.44 6.16 13.75
C HIS A 56 -0.71 4.68 13.56
N ARG A 57 -1.89 4.35 13.04
CA ARG A 57 -2.19 3.00 12.52
C ARG A 57 -1.94 2.98 11.02
N TYR A 58 -1.69 1.81 10.47
CA TYR A 58 -1.57 1.62 9.03
C TYR A 58 -2.07 0.25 8.63
N ALA A 59 -2.55 0.14 7.39
CA ALA A 59 -2.90 -1.11 6.74
C ALA A 59 -2.64 -0.98 5.23
N GLY A 60 -2.35 -2.08 4.55
CA GLY A 60 -2.14 -2.09 3.12
C GLY A 60 -1.95 -3.50 2.60
N THR A 61 -1.78 -3.60 1.28
CA THR A 61 -1.45 -4.83 0.58
C THR A 61 -0.14 -4.58 -0.15
N THR A 62 0.76 -5.57 -0.14
CA THR A 62 2.02 -5.45 -0.85
C THR A 62 1.80 -5.39 -2.36
N GLY A 63 2.77 -4.84 -3.10
CA GLY A 63 2.82 -5.00 -4.55
C GLY A 63 2.99 -6.47 -4.96
N PRO A 64 2.73 -6.83 -6.22
CA PRO A 64 2.86 -8.21 -6.71
C PRO A 64 4.30 -8.72 -6.59
N ALA A 65 4.46 -10.02 -6.32
CA ALA A 65 5.78 -10.65 -6.34
C ALA A 65 6.43 -10.53 -7.73
N PRO A 66 7.69 -10.10 -7.85
CA PRO A 66 8.38 -10.00 -9.14
C PRO A 66 8.78 -11.37 -9.72
N SER A 67 8.72 -12.43 -8.90
CA SER A 67 9.14 -13.80 -9.20
C SER A 67 8.40 -14.83 -8.34
N GLY A 68 8.59 -16.12 -8.64
CA GLY A 68 8.18 -17.22 -7.74
C GLY A 68 8.96 -17.23 -6.42
N VAL A 69 8.65 -18.15 -5.51
CA VAL A 69 9.36 -18.30 -4.22
C VAL A 69 10.78 -18.86 -4.47
N PRO A 70 11.85 -18.26 -3.91
CA PRO A 70 11.86 -17.13 -2.98
C PRO A 70 11.67 -15.77 -3.68
N HIS A 71 10.90 -14.88 -3.05
CA HIS A 71 10.71 -13.50 -3.49
C HIS A 71 10.62 -12.52 -2.31
N THR A 72 10.46 -11.24 -2.64
CA THR A 72 10.17 -10.12 -1.74
C THR A 72 9.10 -9.24 -2.38
N HIS A 73 8.47 -8.38 -1.59
CA HIS A 73 7.50 -7.42 -2.11
C HIS A 73 7.89 -5.99 -1.83
N ASP A 74 7.64 -5.11 -2.79
CA ASP A 74 7.55 -3.68 -2.50
C ASP A 74 6.23 -3.38 -1.80
N TYR A 75 6.21 -2.40 -0.91
CA TYR A 75 5.01 -1.95 -0.22
C TYR A 75 4.95 -0.43 -0.12
N TYR A 76 3.73 0.08 -0.06
CA TYR A 76 3.41 1.48 0.15
C TYR A 76 2.09 1.56 0.93
N THR A 77 2.03 2.41 1.94
CA THR A 77 0.78 2.76 2.62
C THR A 77 0.88 4.16 3.23
N VAL A 78 -0.29 4.76 3.48
CA VAL A 78 -0.45 6.01 4.21
C VAL A 78 -1.06 5.69 5.56
N THR A 79 -0.50 6.27 6.62
CA THR A 79 -1.03 6.05 7.97
C THR A 79 -2.37 6.77 8.18
N THR A 80 -3.08 6.43 9.26
CA THR A 80 -4.24 7.19 9.72
C THR A 80 -3.90 8.66 9.95
N LEU A 81 -4.87 9.54 9.76
CA LEU A 81 -4.76 10.96 10.11
C LEU A 81 -4.85 11.13 11.63
N ASN A 82 -3.72 11.37 12.29
CA ASN A 82 -3.66 11.60 13.73
C ASN A 82 -2.98 12.95 13.98
N GLN A 83 -3.52 13.74 14.92
CA GLN A 83 -3.00 15.07 15.23
C GLN A 83 -2.76 15.94 13.97
N GLY A 84 -3.70 15.87 13.02
CA GLY A 84 -3.70 16.73 11.84
C GLY A 84 -2.72 16.35 10.73
N HIS A 85 -2.06 15.19 10.76
CA HIS A 85 -1.20 14.75 9.65
C HIS A 85 -1.14 13.21 9.51
N THR A 86 -0.53 12.77 8.41
CA THR A 86 -0.29 11.37 8.06
C THR A 86 1.19 11.18 7.74
N HIS A 87 1.64 9.94 7.69
CA HIS A 87 2.95 9.62 7.11
C HIS A 87 2.82 8.56 6.02
N VAL A 88 3.81 8.51 5.14
CA VAL A 88 3.98 7.44 4.15
C VAL A 88 4.94 6.40 4.72
N LEU A 89 4.56 5.13 4.62
CA LEU A 89 5.40 3.97 4.90
C LEU A 89 5.62 3.25 3.58
N GLN A 90 6.88 3.12 3.16
CA GLN A 90 7.25 2.42 1.93
C GLN A 90 8.56 1.68 2.11
N GLY A 91 8.74 0.61 1.34
CA GLY A 91 9.96 -0.17 1.37
C GLY A 91 9.80 -1.50 0.65
N ARG A 92 10.74 -2.41 0.91
CA ARG A 92 10.72 -3.79 0.44
C ARG A 92 10.74 -4.75 1.62
N THR A 93 9.93 -5.78 1.56
CA THR A 93 9.89 -6.82 2.60
C THR A 93 11.18 -7.66 2.61
N GLY A 94 11.44 -8.33 3.72
CA GLY A 94 12.47 -9.35 3.82
C GLY A 94 12.12 -10.63 3.05
N PRO A 95 13.01 -11.64 3.05
CA PRO A 95 12.77 -12.92 2.40
C PRO A 95 11.50 -13.62 2.88
N ALA A 96 10.91 -14.45 2.01
CA ALA A 96 9.80 -15.32 2.37
C ALA A 96 10.16 -16.22 3.57
N VAL A 97 9.35 -16.18 4.62
CA VAL A 97 9.46 -17.04 5.80
C VAL A 97 8.37 -18.12 5.70
N PRO A 98 8.75 -19.40 5.54
CA PRO A 98 7.79 -20.48 5.32
C PRO A 98 6.94 -20.73 6.56
N LEU A 99 5.69 -21.14 6.35
CA LEU A 99 4.77 -21.56 7.41
C LEU A 99 4.60 -23.09 7.41
N PRO A 100 4.36 -23.70 8.59
CA PRO A 100 3.94 -25.10 8.65
C PRO A 100 2.63 -25.30 7.87
N GLY A 101 2.60 -26.28 6.96
CA GLY A 101 1.40 -26.57 6.15
C GLY A 101 1.33 -25.84 4.80
N GLY A 102 2.36 -25.06 4.44
CA GLY A 102 2.45 -24.36 3.16
C GLY A 102 2.30 -22.84 3.29
N GLY A 103 2.56 -22.13 2.20
CA GLY A 103 2.57 -20.66 2.17
C GLY A 103 3.76 -20.04 2.91
N HIS A 104 3.73 -18.71 3.00
CA HIS A 104 4.76 -17.92 3.68
C HIS A 104 4.22 -16.54 4.10
N TYR A 105 5.02 -15.84 4.89
CA TYR A 105 4.86 -14.41 5.17
C TYR A 105 6.20 -13.71 4.99
N HIS A 106 6.20 -12.38 5.07
CA HIS A 106 7.43 -11.58 5.08
C HIS A 106 7.50 -10.69 6.30
N LEU A 107 8.72 -10.36 6.73
CA LEU A 107 8.99 -9.32 7.71
C LEU A 107 9.24 -7.98 7.01
N PHE A 108 8.89 -6.87 7.65
CA PHE A 108 9.20 -5.54 7.15
C PHE A 108 9.46 -4.57 8.31
N ALA A 109 10.25 -3.54 8.05
CA ALA A 109 10.51 -2.45 8.99
C ALA A 109 11.02 -1.21 8.25
N GLY A 110 10.92 -0.05 8.89
CA GLY A 110 11.45 1.20 8.35
C GLY A 110 11.17 2.42 9.20
N VAL A 111 11.36 3.58 8.59
CA VAL A 111 11.03 4.90 9.13
C VAL A 111 10.07 5.58 8.16
N SER A 112 9.05 6.23 8.68
CA SER A 112 8.07 6.95 7.89
C SER A 112 8.67 8.20 7.23
N THR A 113 7.97 8.79 6.27
CA THR A 113 8.31 10.15 5.80
C THR A 113 8.22 11.17 6.93
N VAL A 114 8.90 12.31 6.77
CA VAL A 114 8.77 13.45 7.68
C VAL A 114 7.44 14.16 7.40
N ASN A 115 6.63 14.37 8.44
CA ASN A 115 5.41 15.20 8.37
C ASN A 115 5.07 15.75 9.77
N GLY A 116 3.98 16.52 9.86
CA GLY A 116 3.49 17.09 11.12
C GLY A 116 4.17 18.40 11.51
N ARG A 117 3.64 19.02 12.57
CA ARG A 117 4.18 20.27 13.13
C ARG A 117 4.25 20.15 14.67
N PRO A 118 5.45 20.10 15.28
CA PRO A 118 6.76 20.13 14.63
C PRO A 118 7.00 18.89 13.73
N PRO A 119 7.86 19.00 12.70
CA PRO A 119 8.16 17.87 11.81
C PRO A 119 8.77 16.70 12.57
N HIS A 120 8.27 15.49 12.33
CA HIS A 120 8.78 14.25 12.92
C HIS A 120 8.53 13.04 12.02
N THR A 121 9.00 11.89 12.47
CA THR A 121 8.89 10.59 11.82
C THR A 121 8.52 9.53 12.85
N HIS A 122 8.05 8.39 12.40
CA HIS A 122 7.89 7.21 13.25
C HIS A 122 8.63 6.00 12.68
N HIS A 123 9.17 5.18 13.58
CA HIS A 123 9.62 3.83 13.26
C HIS A 123 8.41 2.89 13.12
N TYR A 124 8.57 1.85 12.31
CA TYR A 124 7.59 0.78 12.19
C TYR A 124 8.28 -0.56 11.91
N ARG A 125 7.61 -1.65 12.31
CA ARG A 125 7.99 -3.02 11.96
C ARG A 125 6.76 -3.93 12.01
N GLY A 126 6.77 -5.01 11.25
CA GLY A 126 5.69 -5.98 11.25
C GLY A 126 6.00 -7.23 10.44
N ARG A 127 4.98 -8.08 10.35
CA ARG A 127 4.92 -9.20 9.42
C ARG A 127 3.70 -9.06 8.53
N THR A 128 3.79 -9.52 7.30
CA THR A 128 2.64 -9.63 6.42
C THR A 128 1.75 -10.80 6.87
N GLY A 129 0.51 -10.82 6.37
CA GLY A 129 -0.40 -11.96 6.49
C GLY A 129 0.02 -13.13 5.61
N HIS A 130 -0.79 -14.19 5.64
CA HIS A 130 -0.64 -15.30 4.70
C HIS A 130 -0.84 -14.80 3.27
N ALA A 131 -0.14 -15.40 2.30
CA ALA A 131 -0.42 -15.12 0.89
C ALA A 131 -1.87 -15.47 0.57
N HIS A 132 -2.54 -14.58 -0.16
CA HIS A 132 -3.82 -14.90 -0.81
C HIS A 132 -3.53 -15.59 -2.16
N PRO A 133 -4.27 -16.65 -2.51
CA PRO A 133 -4.15 -17.31 -3.81
C PRO A 133 -4.69 -16.47 -4.97
#